data_AF-A0A0F9FCA3-F1
#
_entry.id   AF-A0A0F9FCA3-F1
#
_cell.length_a   1.000
_cell.length_b   1.000
_cell.length_c   1.000
_cell.angle_alpha   90.00
_cell.angle_beta   90.00
_cell.angle_gamma   90.00
#
_symmetry.space_group_name_H-M   'P 1'
#
loop_
_entity.id
_entity.type
_entity.pdbx_description
1 polymer ?
#
loop_
_entity_poly.entity_id
_entity_poly.type
_entity_poly.pdbx_seq_one_letter_code
_entity_poly.pdbx_strand_id
1 'polypeptide(L)'
;ASTGLATSLDRNALDSTTQGAGGDDNDVIYVCTWAAGDGTGAITEAGVMRDDDNLKLMLYADFLVVNKAAADTLVITWTGTFGAS
;
A
#
# COMPACT_ATOMS: atom_id res chain seq x y z
N ALA A 1 14.23 4.29 -14.85
CA ALA A 1 14.11 3.38 -13.70
C ALA A 1 12.66 3.46 -13.25
N SER A 2 11.94 2.34 -13.11
CA SER A 2 10.46 2.34 -13.05
C SER A 2 9.94 3.21 -11.91
N THR A 3 9.29 4.30 -12.30
CA THR A 3 8.63 5.30 -11.46
C THR A 3 7.17 4.88 -11.36
N GLY A 4 6.79 3.88 -10.56
CA GLY A 4 5.40 3.42 -10.43
C GLY A 4 5.23 1.89 -10.37
N LEU A 5 4.01 1.43 -10.05
CA LEU A 5 3.65 0.00 -10.13
C LEU A 5 3.72 -0.48 -11.59
N ALA A 6 4.11 -1.73 -11.83
CA ALA A 6 4.10 -2.30 -13.18
C ALA A 6 2.67 -2.58 -13.67
N THR A 7 1.77 -2.92 -12.74
CA THR A 7 0.35 -3.18 -12.94
C THR A 7 -0.47 -2.56 -11.80
N SER A 8 -1.58 -1.91 -12.13
CA SER A 8 -2.52 -1.36 -11.13
C SER A 8 -3.91 -1.92 -11.36
N LEU A 9 -4.36 -2.81 -10.46
CA LEU A 9 -5.71 -3.37 -10.51
C LEU A 9 -6.76 -2.39 -9.97
N ASP A 10 -6.43 -1.66 -8.92
CA ASP A 10 -7.32 -0.72 -8.24
C ASP A 10 -6.52 0.31 -7.41
N ARG A 11 -7.17 1.40 -6.98
CA ARG A 11 -6.65 2.32 -5.98
C ARG A 11 -7.74 2.74 -5.00
N ASN A 12 -7.35 2.81 -3.72
CA ASN A 12 -8.19 3.35 -2.68
C ASN A 12 -7.43 4.40 -1.85
N ALA A 13 -8.18 5.27 -1.16
CA ALA A 13 -7.60 6.17 -0.18
C ALA A 13 -7.11 5.37 1.04
N LEU A 14 -6.08 5.89 1.73
CA LEU A 14 -5.64 5.31 2.99
C LEU A 14 -6.72 5.51 4.06
N ASP A 15 -6.99 4.46 4.83
CA ASP A 15 -7.87 4.52 6.00
C ASP A 15 -7.21 5.31 7.13
N SER A 16 -5.89 5.13 7.31
CA SER A 16 -5.13 5.81 8.34
C SER A 16 -3.66 6.01 7.99
N THR A 17 -3.10 7.09 8.53
CA THR A 17 -1.67 7.39 8.58
C THR A 17 -1.30 7.77 10.00
N THR A 18 -0.56 6.89 10.69
CA THR A 18 -0.25 7.07 12.11
C THR A 18 1.24 6.93 12.35
N GLN A 19 1.83 7.89 13.07
CA GLN A 19 3.19 7.78 13.54
C GLN A 19 3.28 6.72 14.65
N GLY A 20 4.38 5.96 14.66
CA GLY A 20 4.74 5.09 15.78
C GLY A 20 5.07 5.90 17.03
N ALA A 21 5.29 5.21 18.14
CA ALA A 21 5.54 5.85 19.44
C ALA A 21 6.69 5.18 20.17
N GLY A 22 7.29 5.90 21.12
CA GLY A 22 8.39 5.37 21.93
C GLY A 22 9.63 5.11 21.09
N GLY A 23 10.09 3.86 21.03
CA GLY A 23 11.28 3.47 20.26
C GLY A 23 11.08 3.45 18.74
N ASP A 24 9.82 3.53 18.30
CA ASP A 24 9.42 3.47 16.88
C ASP A 24 8.83 4.81 16.43
N ASP A 25 9.20 5.92 17.06
CA ASP A 25 8.68 7.26 16.74
C ASP A 25 9.10 7.77 15.35
N ASN A 26 10.08 7.11 14.75
CA ASN A 26 10.52 7.30 13.37
C ASN A 26 9.71 6.47 12.35
N ASP A 27 8.82 5.58 12.80
CA ASP A 27 7.96 4.80 11.92
C ASP A 27 6.65 5.53 11.62
N VAL A 28 6.14 5.33 10.41
CA VAL A 28 4.78 5.71 10.02
C VAL A 28 4.06 4.49 9.46
N ILE A 29 2.89 4.20 10.02
CA ILE A 29 2.02 3.10 9.65
C ILE A 29 0.92 3.63 8.73
N TYR A 30 0.78 3.01 7.57
CA TYR A 30 -0.22 3.30 6.55
C TYR A 30 -1.15 2.09 6.43
N VAL A 31 -2.46 2.30 6.55
CA VAL A 31 -3.46 1.22 6.43
C VAL A 31 -4.42 1.54 5.31
N CYS A 32 -4.76 0.55 4.50
CA CYS A 32 -5.79 0.65 3.48
C CYS A 32 -6.57 -0.64 3.36
N THR A 33 -7.89 -0.51 3.22
CA THR A 33 -8.84 -1.60 3.09
C THR A 33 -9.44 -1.59 1.69
N TRP A 34 -9.41 -2.75 1.05
CA TRP A 34 -10.20 -3.08 -0.14
C TRP A 34 -11.37 -3.93 0.29
N ALA A 35 -12.57 -3.34 0.29
CA ALA A 35 -13.79 -4.01 0.69
C ALA A 35 -14.18 -5.11 -0.30
N ALA A 36 -15.25 -5.83 0.01
CA ALA A 36 -15.85 -6.76 -0.95
C ALA A 36 -16.29 -5.99 -2.21
N GLY A 37 -15.89 -6.49 -3.38
CA GLY A 37 -16.15 -5.88 -4.68
C GLY A 37 -15.01 -5.02 -5.23
N ASP A 38 -14.12 -4.53 -4.37
CA ASP A 38 -13.00 -3.67 -4.78
C ASP A 38 -11.80 -4.51 -5.22
N GLY A 39 -11.05 -4.07 -6.24
CA GLY A 39 -9.72 -4.64 -6.56
C GLY A 39 -9.63 -6.17 -6.62
N THR A 40 -10.49 -6.83 -7.40
CA THR A 40 -10.47 -8.29 -7.55
C THR A 40 -9.41 -8.76 -8.53
N GLY A 41 -8.78 -9.91 -8.26
CA GLY A 41 -7.83 -10.54 -9.17
C GLY A 41 -6.59 -11.08 -8.48
N ALA A 42 -5.57 -11.36 -9.29
CA ALA A 42 -4.25 -11.79 -8.84
C ALA A 42 -3.37 -10.56 -8.63
N ILE A 43 -3.11 -10.22 -7.37
CA ILE A 43 -2.29 -9.07 -6.97
C ILE A 43 -0.85 -9.54 -6.82
N THR A 44 0.07 -8.97 -7.59
CA THR A 44 1.50 -9.29 -7.55
C THR A 44 2.34 -8.16 -6.95
N GLU A 45 1.75 -6.99 -6.75
CA GLU A 45 2.41 -5.84 -6.16
C GLU A 45 1.37 -4.90 -5.51
N ALA A 46 1.82 -4.15 -4.51
CA ALA A 46 1.08 -3.04 -3.96
C ALA A 46 2.04 -1.97 -3.44
N GLY A 47 1.58 -0.72 -3.37
CA GLY A 47 2.41 0.36 -2.88
C GLY A 47 1.61 1.57 -2.43
N VAL A 48 2.27 2.41 -1.64
CA VAL A 48 1.75 3.72 -1.22
C VAL A 48 2.33 4.77 -2.17
N MET A 49 1.45 5.47 -2.89
CA MET A 49 1.85 6.51 -3.83
C MET A 49 2.13 7.81 -3.09
N ARG A 50 3.15 8.55 -3.52
CA ARG A 50 3.45 9.89 -2.99
C ARG A 50 2.44 10.92 -3.51
N ASP A 51 2.08 10.78 -4.78
CA ASP A 51 1.23 11.69 -5.53
C ASP A 51 0.16 10.86 -6.29
N ASP A 52 -0.87 11.52 -6.82
CA ASP A 52 -1.95 10.86 -7.58
C ASP A 52 -1.54 10.37 -8.98
N ASP A 53 -0.33 10.75 -9.43
CA ASP A 53 0.20 10.50 -10.78
C ASP A 53 0.56 9.04 -11.08
N ASN A 54 0.52 8.13 -10.08
CA ASN A 54 0.97 6.73 -10.18
C ASN A 54 2.46 6.57 -10.51
N LEU A 55 3.21 7.66 -10.60
CA LEU A 55 4.60 7.64 -11.02
C LEU A 55 5.57 7.61 -9.84
N LYS A 56 5.12 7.93 -8.63
CA LYS A 56 6.02 8.00 -7.47
C LYS A 56 5.51 7.12 -6.34
N LEU A 57 6.25 6.05 -6.07
CA LEU A 57 6.03 5.20 -4.91
C LEU A 57 6.82 5.72 -3.72
N MET A 58 6.16 5.78 -2.57
CA MET A 58 6.80 6.01 -1.27
C MET A 58 7.15 4.68 -0.60
N LEU A 59 6.24 3.70 -0.65
CA LEU A 59 6.44 2.34 -0.14
C LEU A 59 5.99 1.34 -1.20
N TYR A 60 6.64 0.17 -1.24
CA TYR A 60 6.39 -0.88 -2.22
C TYR A 60 6.51 -2.26 -1.57
N ALA A 61 5.65 -3.18 -1.99
CA ALA A 61 5.72 -4.59 -1.67
C ALA A 61 5.44 -5.41 -2.93
N ASP A 62 6.33 -6.35 -3.24
CA ASP A 62 6.09 -7.41 -4.23
C ASP A 62 5.52 -8.64 -3.54
N PHE A 63 4.68 -9.37 -4.27
CA PHE A 63 4.09 -10.62 -3.84
C PHE A 63 4.28 -11.68 -4.92
N LEU A 64 4.34 -12.96 -4.52
CA LEU A 64 4.30 -14.04 -5.50
C LEU A 64 2.96 -13.99 -6.27
N VAL A 65 1.85 -14.14 -5.55
CA VAL A 65 0.47 -13.82 -5.96
C VAL A 65 -0.39 -13.75 -4.69
N VAL A 66 -1.22 -12.71 -4.56
CA VAL A 66 -2.33 -12.65 -3.61
C VAL A 66 -3.62 -12.62 -4.40
N ASN A 67 -4.42 -13.70 -4.34
CA ASN A 67 -5.71 -13.75 -5.03
C ASN A 67 -6.80 -13.17 -4.13
N LYS A 68 -7.57 -12.22 -4.66
CA LYS A 68 -8.75 -11.65 -4.01
C LYS A 68 -9.99 -11.86 -4.86
N ALA A 69 -10.98 -12.58 -4.34
CA ALA A 69 -12.29 -12.73 -4.95
C ALA A 69 -13.21 -11.56 -4.59
N ALA A 70 -14.33 -11.44 -5.31
CA ALA A 70 -15.28 -10.34 -5.12
C ALA A 70 -15.91 -10.28 -3.72
N ALA A 71 -16.03 -11.41 -3.02
CA ALA A 71 -16.59 -11.43 -1.66
C ALA A 71 -15.54 -11.17 -0.58
N ASP A 72 -14.25 -11.18 -0.93
CA ASP A 72 -13.17 -11.07 0.04
C ASP A 72 -12.97 -9.62 0.45
N THR A 73 -12.41 -9.39 1.63
CA THR A 73 -11.86 -8.10 2.06
C THR A 73 -10.34 -8.25 2.21
N LEU A 74 -9.58 -7.27 1.76
CA LEU A 74 -8.13 -7.23 1.90
C LEU A 74 -7.74 -5.97 2.65
N VAL A 75 -6.96 -6.11 3.71
CA VAL A 75 -6.35 -5.00 4.41
C VAL A 75 -4.85 -5.12 4.21
N ILE A 76 -4.21 -4.05 3.75
CA ILE A 76 -2.75 -3.98 3.67
C ILE A 76 -2.27 -2.90 4.64
N THR A 77 -1.26 -3.25 5.42
CA THR A 77 -0.59 -2.36 6.35
C THR A 77 0.88 -2.23 5.95
N TRP A 78 1.32 -1.01 5.67
CA TRP A 78 2.73 -0.69 5.44
C TRP A 78 3.28 0.05 6.65
N THR A 79 4.49 -0.30 7.07
CA THR A 79 5.26 0.47 8.05
C THR A 79 6.52 0.97 7.34
N GLY A 80 6.71 2.30 7.32
CA GLY A 80 7.91 2.93 6.79
C GLY A 80 8.68 3.64 7.88
N THR A 81 9.98 3.35 8.00
CA THR A 81 10.89 4.03 8.93
C THR A 81 11.56 5.22 8.25
N PHE A 82 11.50 6.40 8.85
CA PHE A 82 12.05 7.64 8.30
C PHE A 82 13.16 8.21 9.17
N GLY A 83 14.36 8.32 8.61
CA GLY A 83 15.50 8.97 9.27
C GLY A 83 15.59 10.47 8.96
N ALA A 84 16.38 11.20 9.74
CA ALA A 84 16.73 12.59 9.44
C ALA A 84 17.59 12.66 8.17
N SER A 85 17.33 13.65 7.31
CA SER A 85 18.07 13.93 6.07
C SER A 85 19.27 14.84 6.28
#